data_AF-A0A7J8PJR9-F1
#
_entry.id   AF-A0A7J8PJR9-F1
#
_cell.length_a   1.000
_cell.length_b   1.000
_cell.length_c   1.000
_cell.angle_alpha   90.00
_cell.angle_beta   90.00
_cell.angle_gamma   90.00
#
_symmetry.space_group_name_H-M   'P 1'
#
loop_
_entity.id
_entity.type
_entity.pdbx_description
1 polymer ?
#
loop_
_entity_poly.entity_id
_entity_poly.type
_entity_poly.pdbx_seq_one_letter_code
_entity_poly.pdbx_strand_id
1 'polypeptide(L)'
;MEISFHIPNANTQFVGDENHPPAQVFREKIMSVADVGTGVEEAVVTFEGIAILTPRGRYSVELHLSFLRLQGQANDFKIQYSSVVRLFLLPKFNQPHTFVVVTLDPPIRKGQTLYPHIVLQFETDYVVESTLSINEDLLNTKYKDRLEPSYKGLIHEVFTTIMRGLSGAKVTKPGKFRSCQDGYAVKSSLKAEDGVLYPLEKSFFFLPKPPTLILHEEIDYVEFERHAAGGSNMHYFDLLIRLKTEQEHLFRNIQRNEYHNLFDFI
;
A
#
# COMPACT_ATOMS: atom_id res chain seq x y z
N MET A 1 7.66 10.80 21.62
CA MET A 1 6.89 11.62 22.58
C MET A 1 5.71 12.18 21.79
N GLU A 2 4.48 11.82 22.14
CA GLU A 2 3.26 12.26 21.44
C GLU A 2 2.54 13.27 22.35
N ILE A 3 2.17 14.43 21.82
CA ILE A 3 1.46 15.48 22.55
C ILE A 3 0.12 15.70 21.84
N SER A 4 -0.98 15.67 22.58
CA SER A 4 -2.33 15.89 22.07
C SER A 4 -2.94 17.13 22.73
N PHE A 5 -3.63 17.95 21.93
CA PHE A 5 -4.33 19.15 22.39
C PHE A 5 -5.83 19.03 22.09
N HIS A 6 -6.67 19.47 23.02
CA HIS A 6 -8.09 19.66 22.78
C HIS A 6 -8.34 21.14 22.47
N ILE A 7 -8.85 21.43 21.26
CA ILE A 7 -9.22 22.78 20.84
C ILE A 7 -10.73 22.81 20.64
N PRO A 8 -11.50 23.55 21.46
CA PRO A 8 -12.94 23.66 21.32
C PRO A 8 -13.34 24.30 19.98
N ASN A 9 -14.46 23.89 19.40
CA ASN A 9 -14.98 24.52 18.16
C ASN A 9 -15.38 26.00 18.36
N ALA A 10 -15.63 26.42 19.60
CA ALA A 10 -15.90 27.81 19.96
C ALA A 10 -14.63 28.62 20.28
N ASN A 11 -13.44 28.14 19.87
CA ASN A 11 -12.18 28.83 20.15
C ASN A 11 -12.13 30.18 19.42
N THR A 12 -11.84 31.25 20.17
CA THR A 12 -11.79 32.63 19.66
C THR A 12 -10.40 33.09 19.24
N GLN A 13 -9.35 32.32 19.57
CA GLN A 13 -7.97 32.62 19.18
C GLN A 13 -7.59 31.96 17.84
N PHE A 14 -8.07 30.76 17.57
CA PHE A 14 -7.86 30.03 16.32
C PHE A 14 -9.20 29.91 15.61
N VAL A 15 -9.68 31.02 15.04
CA VAL A 15 -10.98 31.04 14.37
C VAL A 15 -10.88 30.27 13.06
N GLY A 16 -11.63 29.18 12.96
CA GLY A 16 -11.77 28.35 11.77
C GLY A 16 -13.17 28.48 11.14
N ASP A 17 -13.38 27.81 10.01
CA ASP A 17 -14.69 27.68 9.36
C ASP A 17 -15.20 26.23 9.36
N GLU A 18 -16.33 25.95 8.70
CA GLU A 18 -16.93 24.60 8.66
C GLU A 18 -16.02 23.55 8.00
N ASN A 19 -15.16 23.95 7.06
CA ASN A 19 -14.22 23.06 6.37
C ASN A 19 -12.83 23.07 7.03
N HIS A 20 -12.50 24.10 7.80
CA HIS A 20 -11.19 24.35 8.39
C HIS A 20 -11.32 24.67 9.88
N PRO A 21 -11.59 23.70 10.76
CA PRO A 21 -11.93 23.93 12.17
C PRO A 21 -10.77 24.53 12.98
N PRO A 22 -11.06 25.16 14.15
CA PRO A 22 -10.05 25.75 15.03
C PRO A 22 -8.84 24.89 15.37
N ALA A 23 -9.04 23.57 15.49
CA ALA A 23 -7.96 22.61 15.75
C ALA A 23 -6.96 22.53 14.59
N GLN A 24 -7.42 22.64 13.34
CA GLN A 24 -6.55 22.66 12.15
C GLN A 24 -5.76 23.97 12.07
N VAL A 25 -6.41 25.11 12.32
CA VAL A 25 -5.75 26.43 12.38
C VAL A 25 -4.66 26.45 13.44
N PHE A 26 -4.93 25.89 14.62
CA PHE A 26 -3.93 25.74 15.68
C PHE A 26 -2.75 24.86 15.27
N ARG A 27 -3.02 23.72 14.61
CA ARG A 27 -1.98 22.82 14.10
C ARG A 27 -1.07 23.54 13.10
N GLU A 28 -1.62 24.28 12.15
CA GLU A 28 -0.85 25.08 11.19
C GLU A 28 -0.01 26.15 11.89
N LYS A 29 -0.55 26.78 12.93
CA LYS A 29 0.19 27.75 13.74
C LYS A 29 1.36 27.10 14.48
N ILE A 30 1.17 25.91 15.05
CA ILE A 30 2.28 25.14 15.64
C ILE A 30 3.31 24.80 14.57
N MET A 31 2.88 24.30 13.40
CA MET A 31 3.78 23.93 12.31
C MET A 31 4.58 25.12 11.77
N SER A 32 4.06 26.35 11.87
CA SER A 32 4.78 27.56 11.43
C SER A 32 5.73 28.15 12.50
N VAL A 33 5.50 27.87 13.79
CA VAL A 33 6.30 28.43 14.91
C VAL A 33 7.33 27.43 15.43
N ALA A 34 7.01 26.14 15.41
CA ALA A 34 7.97 25.10 15.68
C ALA A 34 8.93 25.07 14.48
N ASP A 35 10.15 25.57 14.68
CA ASP A 35 11.28 25.52 13.74
C ASP A 35 11.77 24.06 13.55
N VAL A 36 10.85 23.18 13.18
CA VAL A 36 11.12 21.88 12.59
C VAL A 36 11.43 22.20 11.13
N GLY A 37 12.69 22.54 10.87
CA GLY A 37 13.21 22.86 9.55
C GLY A 37 12.86 21.77 8.51
N THR A 38 11.74 21.96 7.85
CA THR A 38 11.58 21.71 6.43
C THR A 38 10.84 22.93 5.93
N GLY A 39 11.54 23.90 5.35
CA GLY A 39 10.89 24.81 4.41
C GLY A 39 10.02 23.94 3.51
N VAL A 40 8.76 24.35 3.29
CA VAL A 40 7.77 23.56 2.54
C VAL A 40 8.45 23.02 1.29
N GLU A 41 8.94 21.78 1.37
CA GLU A 41 9.60 21.13 0.25
C GLU A 41 8.45 20.97 -0.72
N GLU A 42 8.54 21.62 -1.88
CA GLU A 42 7.45 21.55 -2.84
C GLU A 42 7.35 20.10 -3.31
N ALA A 43 6.13 19.59 -3.39
CA ALA A 43 5.93 18.23 -3.86
C ALA A 43 6.49 18.12 -5.28
N VAL A 44 7.35 17.13 -5.51
CA VAL A 44 7.89 16.81 -6.83
C VAL A 44 6.74 16.42 -7.76
N VAL A 45 5.74 15.72 -7.24
CA VAL A 45 4.50 15.39 -7.93
C VAL A 45 3.40 15.08 -6.91
N THR A 46 2.16 15.36 -7.27
CA THR A 46 0.97 15.08 -6.45
C THR A 46 -0.02 14.23 -7.24
N PHE A 47 -0.50 13.15 -6.60
CA PHE A 47 -1.57 12.30 -7.12
C PHE A 47 -2.81 12.47 -6.26
N GLU A 48 -3.83 13.14 -6.80
CA GLU A 48 -5.03 13.49 -6.06
C GLU A 48 -6.07 12.37 -6.02
N GLY A 49 -6.85 12.33 -4.94
CA GLY A 49 -8.06 11.51 -4.86
C GLY A 49 -7.81 9.99 -4.88
N ILE A 50 -6.60 9.53 -4.58
CA ILE A 50 -6.21 8.12 -4.62
C ILE A 50 -6.93 7.35 -3.52
N ALA A 51 -7.51 6.21 -3.90
CA ALA A 51 -8.16 5.29 -2.97
C ALA A 51 -7.10 4.46 -2.26
N ILE A 52 -6.97 4.64 -0.94
CA ILE A 52 -6.15 3.79 -0.08
C ILE A 52 -7.07 2.85 0.68
N LEU A 53 -6.86 1.55 0.52
CA LEU A 53 -7.66 0.50 1.18
C LEU A 53 -7.20 0.25 2.61
N THR A 54 -5.89 0.40 2.85
CA THR A 54 -5.26 0.21 4.16
C THR A 54 -4.12 1.23 4.32
N PRO A 55 -4.17 2.16 5.29
CA PRO A 55 -5.32 2.55 6.10
C PRO A 55 -6.43 3.18 5.24
N ARG A 56 -7.67 2.72 5.41
CA ARG A 56 -8.80 3.11 4.54
C ARG A 56 -9.00 4.63 4.49
N GLY A 57 -9.12 5.18 3.28
CA GLY A 57 -9.48 6.57 3.02
C GLY A 57 -9.20 7.00 1.57
N ARG A 58 -9.59 8.22 1.22
CA ARG A 58 -9.09 8.90 0.02
C ARG A 58 -8.05 9.93 0.45
N TYR A 59 -6.93 9.94 -0.27
CA TYR A 59 -5.80 10.79 0.05
C TYR A 59 -5.28 11.47 -1.22
N SER A 60 -4.78 12.68 -1.06
CA SER A 60 -3.79 13.24 -1.96
C SER A 60 -2.43 12.66 -1.58
N VAL A 61 -1.74 12.06 -2.54
CA VAL A 61 -0.42 11.45 -2.35
C VAL A 61 0.62 12.37 -2.95
N GLU A 62 1.35 13.07 -2.09
CA GLU A 62 2.43 13.97 -2.48
C GLU A 62 3.77 13.24 -2.35
N LEU A 63 4.58 13.28 -3.40
CA LEU A 63 5.93 12.73 -3.38
C LEU A 63 6.92 13.88 -3.29
N HIS A 64 7.66 13.93 -2.18
CA HIS A 64 8.72 14.91 -1.95
C HIS A 64 10.08 14.27 -2.24
N LEU A 65 11.18 15.02 -2.14
CA LEU A 65 12.52 14.49 -2.41
C LEU A 65 13.00 13.48 -1.36
N SER A 66 12.56 13.65 -0.11
CA SER A 66 13.04 12.88 1.05
C SER A 66 11.97 12.01 1.71
N PHE A 67 10.68 12.31 1.50
CA PHE A 67 9.55 11.60 2.07
C PHE A 67 8.36 11.58 1.11
N LEU A 68 7.37 10.74 1.38
CA LEU A 68 6.04 10.85 0.80
C LEU A 68 5.06 11.33 1.86
N ARG A 69 4.05 12.07 1.44
CA ARG A 69 2.96 12.54 2.31
C ARG A 69 1.63 12.02 1.79
N LEU A 70 0.86 11.43 2.70
CA LEU A 70 -0.55 11.09 2.46
C LEU A 70 -1.38 12.15 3.16
N GLN A 71 -1.98 13.05 2.39
CA GLN A 71 -2.86 14.09 2.92
C GLN A 71 -4.32 13.64 2.76
N GLY A 72 -5.00 13.42 3.88
CA GLY A 72 -6.41 13.06 3.90
C GLY A 72 -7.19 14.05 4.74
N GLN A 73 -8.52 14.10 4.57
CA GLN A 73 -9.36 15.06 5.30
C GLN A 73 -9.18 15.02 6.83
N ALA A 74 -9.00 13.82 7.39
CA ALA A 74 -8.93 13.62 8.84
C ALA A 74 -7.55 13.20 9.34
N ASN A 75 -6.66 12.72 8.47
CA ASN A 75 -5.36 12.18 8.87
C ASN A 75 -4.32 12.49 7.80
N ASP A 76 -3.17 12.98 8.27
CA ASP A 76 -1.98 13.19 7.45
C ASP A 76 -0.88 12.23 7.89
N PHE A 77 -0.23 11.57 6.95
CA PHE A 77 0.96 10.75 7.21
C PHE A 77 2.16 11.30 6.46
N LYS A 78 3.26 11.56 7.16
CA LYS A 78 4.56 11.86 6.56
C LYS A 78 5.46 10.64 6.73
N ILE A 79 5.90 10.05 5.63
CA ILE A 79 6.60 8.76 5.62
C ILE A 79 7.94 8.94 4.92
N GLN A 80 9.02 8.75 5.67
CA GLN A 80 10.37 8.84 5.14
C GLN A 80 10.64 7.70 4.16
N TYR A 81 11.34 7.99 3.06
CA TYR A 81 11.68 6.93 2.10
C TYR A 81 12.59 5.85 2.68
N SER A 82 13.38 6.17 3.70
CA SER A 82 14.18 5.19 4.45
C SER A 82 13.35 4.10 5.09
N SER A 83 12.07 4.36 5.37
CA SER A 83 11.14 3.37 5.91
C SER A 83 10.48 2.52 4.83
N VAL A 84 10.61 2.86 3.54
CA VAL A 84 10.01 2.10 2.44
C VAL A 84 10.91 0.91 2.09
N VAL A 85 10.50 -0.28 2.51
CA VAL A 85 11.26 -1.51 2.31
C VAL A 85 11.07 -2.06 0.89
N ARG A 86 9.82 -2.07 0.42
CA ARG A 86 9.46 -2.69 -0.86
C ARG A 86 8.17 -2.13 -1.43
N LEU A 87 8.12 -2.03 -2.74
CA LEU A 87 6.92 -1.73 -3.51
C LEU A 87 6.42 -3.01 -4.17
N PHE A 88 5.10 -3.21 -4.20
CA PHE A 88 4.46 -4.28 -4.96
C PHE A 88 3.49 -3.66 -5.95
N LEU A 89 3.54 -4.10 -7.21
CA LEU A 89 2.59 -3.70 -8.25
C LEU A 89 1.81 -4.95 -8.66
N LEU A 90 0.56 -5.08 -8.20
CA LEU A 90 -0.21 -6.31 -8.26
C LEU A 90 -1.58 -6.05 -8.91
N PRO A 91 -1.81 -6.52 -10.16
CA PRO A 91 -3.10 -6.39 -10.83
C PRO A 91 -4.20 -7.11 -10.04
N LYS A 92 -5.36 -6.48 -9.89
CA LYS A 92 -6.49 -7.09 -9.19
C LYS A 92 -7.14 -8.13 -10.09
N PHE A 93 -7.49 -9.27 -9.50
CA PHE A 93 -8.14 -10.34 -10.24
C PHE A 93 -9.52 -9.92 -10.76
N ASN A 94 -9.72 -10.00 -12.08
CA ASN A 94 -10.99 -9.77 -12.77
C ASN A 94 -11.66 -8.43 -12.41
N GLN A 95 -10.86 -7.39 -12.17
CA GLN A 95 -11.32 -6.02 -11.92
C GLN A 95 -10.37 -5.03 -12.60
N PRO A 96 -10.87 -3.87 -13.07
CA PRO A 96 -10.06 -2.85 -13.74
C PRO A 96 -9.25 -2.01 -12.73
N HIS A 97 -8.63 -2.67 -11.77
CA HIS A 97 -7.84 -2.03 -10.74
C HIS A 97 -6.49 -2.71 -10.57
N THR A 98 -5.49 -1.94 -10.18
CA THR A 98 -4.16 -2.42 -9.81
C THR A 98 -3.82 -1.95 -8.41
N PHE A 99 -3.37 -2.88 -7.58
CA PHE A 99 -2.85 -2.56 -6.26
C PHE A 99 -1.40 -2.12 -6.36
N VAL A 100 -1.09 -1.00 -5.73
CA VAL A 100 0.30 -0.66 -5.38
C VAL A 100 0.42 -0.73 -3.88
N VAL A 101 1.28 -1.61 -3.38
CA VAL A 101 1.49 -1.80 -1.94
C VAL A 101 2.85 -1.27 -1.55
N VAL A 102 2.88 -0.33 -0.59
CA VAL A 102 4.10 0.20 0.01
C VAL A 102 4.30 -0.51 1.35
N THR A 103 5.33 -1.34 1.44
CA THR A 103 5.71 -2.01 2.69
C THR A 103 6.70 -1.15 3.46
N LEU A 104 6.41 -0.98 4.74
CA LEU A 104 7.09 -0.05 5.64
C LEU A 104 7.72 -0.77 6.82
N ASP A 105 8.94 -0.36 7.15
CA ASP A 105 9.62 -0.68 8.40
C ASP A 105 10.39 0.57 8.89
N PRO A 106 10.00 1.20 10.02
CA PRO A 106 8.89 0.84 10.90
C PRO A 106 7.50 1.12 10.28
N PRO A 107 6.42 0.45 10.76
CA PRO A 107 5.05 0.69 10.32
C PRO A 107 4.55 2.08 10.72
N ILE A 108 3.59 2.65 9.95
CA ILE A 108 2.92 3.88 10.34
C ILE A 108 1.84 3.60 11.38
N ARG A 109 1.57 4.58 12.26
CA ARG A 109 0.58 4.45 13.32
C ARG A 109 -0.64 5.34 13.06
N LYS A 110 -1.84 4.80 13.22
CA LYS A 110 -3.09 5.58 13.28
C LYS A 110 -3.86 5.15 14.53
N GLY A 111 -3.90 6.01 15.54
CA GLY A 111 -4.41 5.65 16.86
C GLY A 111 -3.59 4.53 17.49
N GLN A 112 -4.23 3.42 17.85
CA GLN A 112 -3.54 2.25 18.40
C GLN A 112 -3.06 1.24 17.34
N THR A 113 -3.49 1.40 16.08
CA THR A 113 -3.20 0.43 15.02
C THR A 113 -1.94 0.80 14.26
N LEU A 114 -1.08 -0.19 14.04
CA LEU A 114 0.11 -0.10 13.19
C LEU A 114 -0.19 -0.66 11.80
N TYR A 115 0.28 0.03 10.77
CA TYR A 115 0.12 -0.34 9.37
C TYR A 115 1.51 -0.54 8.75
N PRO A 116 2.00 -1.79 8.67
CA PRO A 116 3.24 -2.12 7.95
C PRO A 116 3.07 -2.07 6.43
N HIS A 117 1.83 -2.02 5.93
CA HIS A 117 1.55 -1.96 4.51
C HIS A 117 0.52 -0.88 4.22
N ILE A 118 0.83 -0.01 3.26
CA ILE A 118 -0.12 0.92 2.65
C ILE A 118 -0.58 0.32 1.33
N VAL A 119 -1.88 0.06 1.18
CA VAL A 119 -2.46 -0.53 -0.03
C VAL A 119 -3.20 0.56 -0.81
N LEU A 120 -2.58 1.04 -1.88
CA LEU A 120 -3.19 1.96 -2.83
C LEU A 120 -3.91 1.18 -3.93
N GLN A 121 -5.07 1.67 -4.36
CA GLN A 121 -5.84 1.12 -5.48
C GLN A 121 -5.92 2.16 -6.59
N PHE A 122 -5.36 1.82 -7.74
CA PHE A 122 -5.42 2.61 -8.96
C PHE A 122 -6.37 1.97 -9.96
N GLU A 123 -7.03 2.77 -10.79
CA GLU A 123 -7.71 2.28 -11.98
C GLU A 123 -6.67 1.87 -13.03
N THR A 124 -6.78 0.65 -13.56
CA THR A 124 -5.71 0.05 -14.38
C THR A 124 -5.44 0.83 -15.66
N ASP A 125 -6.51 1.26 -16.35
CA ASP A 125 -6.41 1.86 -17.68
C ASP A 125 -6.33 3.41 -17.63
N TYR A 126 -6.27 3.99 -16.43
CA TYR A 126 -6.20 5.45 -16.28
C TYR A 126 -4.82 5.98 -16.66
N VAL A 127 -4.75 6.73 -17.76
CA VAL A 127 -3.53 7.34 -18.25
C VAL A 127 -3.36 8.73 -17.65
N VAL A 128 -2.15 9.02 -17.17
CA VAL A 128 -1.74 10.33 -16.67
C VAL A 128 -0.52 10.85 -17.42
N GLU A 129 -0.41 12.17 -17.43
CA GLU A 129 0.81 12.88 -17.83
C GLU A 129 1.24 13.71 -16.62
N SER A 130 2.49 13.55 -16.19
CA SER A 130 2.99 14.16 -14.96
C SER A 130 4.38 14.72 -15.20
N THR A 131 4.54 16.02 -14.96
CA THR A 131 5.83 16.72 -15.01
C THR A 131 6.35 16.86 -13.58
N LEU A 132 7.61 16.50 -13.36
CA LEU A 132 8.23 16.59 -12.03
C LEU A 132 8.65 18.03 -11.74
N SER A 133 8.20 18.55 -10.61
CA SER A 133 8.66 19.83 -10.05
C SER A 133 9.98 19.62 -9.30
N ILE A 134 11.08 19.43 -10.05
CA ILE A 134 12.43 19.25 -9.50
C ILE A 134 13.43 20.15 -10.22
N ASN A 135 14.41 20.69 -9.48
CA ASN A 135 15.50 21.47 -10.07
C ASN A 135 16.34 20.60 -11.02
N GLU A 136 16.65 21.13 -12.22
CA GLU A 136 17.43 20.43 -13.25
C GLU A 136 18.81 19.98 -12.76
N ASP A 137 19.48 20.76 -11.91
CA ASP A 137 20.79 20.39 -11.34
C ASP A 137 20.66 19.15 -10.46
N LEU A 138 19.61 19.07 -9.62
CA LEU A 138 19.35 17.90 -8.78
C LEU A 138 18.96 16.69 -9.61
N LEU A 139 18.15 16.90 -10.65
CA LEU A 139 17.76 15.84 -11.58
C LEU A 139 18.99 15.27 -12.29
N ASN A 140 19.87 16.13 -12.82
CA ASN A 140 21.05 15.73 -13.57
C ASN A 140 22.20 15.19 -12.71
N THR A 141 22.23 15.49 -11.41
CA THR A 141 23.29 15.01 -10.50
C THR A 141 22.85 13.78 -9.72
N LYS A 142 21.79 13.89 -8.91
CA LYS A 142 21.39 12.85 -7.95
C LYS A 142 20.42 11.83 -8.54
N TYR A 143 19.58 12.24 -9.51
CA TYR A 143 18.48 11.42 -10.01
C TYR A 143 18.57 11.05 -11.50
N LYS A 144 19.71 11.30 -12.16
CA LYS A 144 19.86 11.21 -13.62
C LYS A 144 19.45 9.87 -14.23
N ASP A 145 19.73 8.78 -13.53
CA ASP A 145 19.39 7.41 -13.96
C ASP A 145 18.18 6.83 -13.22
N ARG A 146 17.47 7.67 -12.47
CA ARG A 146 16.37 7.28 -11.56
C ARG A 146 15.05 7.96 -11.88
N LEU A 147 15.10 9.20 -12.34
CA LEU A 147 13.93 10.01 -12.65
C LEU A 147 14.09 10.70 -14.00
N GLU A 148 12.96 10.86 -14.69
CA GLU A 148 12.82 11.64 -15.92
C GLU A 148 12.05 12.94 -15.61
N PRO A 149 12.24 14.02 -16.38
CA PRO A 149 11.54 15.28 -16.15
C PRO A 149 10.02 15.16 -16.27
N SER A 150 9.53 14.29 -17.15
CA SER A 150 8.11 14.06 -17.37
C SER A 150 7.82 12.60 -17.65
N TYR A 151 6.60 12.18 -17.30
CA TYR A 151 6.11 10.82 -17.46
C TYR A 151 4.75 10.84 -18.12
N LYS A 152 4.51 9.85 -18.99
CA LYS A 152 3.20 9.60 -19.59
C LYS A 152 2.93 8.11 -19.66
N GLY A 153 1.81 7.67 -19.09
CA GLY A 153 1.46 6.25 -19.07
C GLY A 153 0.36 5.95 -18.05
N LEU A 154 0.17 4.66 -17.76
CA LEU A 154 -0.79 4.22 -16.76
C LEU A 154 -0.40 4.75 -15.37
N ILE A 155 -1.36 5.29 -14.63
CA ILE A 155 -1.12 5.96 -13.35
C ILE A 155 -0.35 5.10 -12.35
N HIS A 156 -0.64 3.80 -12.30
CA HIS A 156 0.05 2.89 -11.39
C HIS A 156 1.53 2.69 -11.79
N GLU A 157 1.88 2.76 -13.07
CA GLU A 157 3.26 2.64 -13.56
C GLU A 157 4.02 3.93 -13.33
N VAL A 158 3.40 5.06 -13.66
CA VAL A 158 3.97 6.40 -13.42
C VAL A 158 4.25 6.58 -11.93
N PHE A 159 3.26 6.34 -11.07
CA PHE A 159 3.41 6.40 -9.61
C PHE A 159 4.53 5.49 -9.11
N THR A 160 4.53 4.21 -9.53
CA THR A 160 5.52 3.22 -9.06
C THR A 160 6.93 3.56 -9.53
N THR A 161 7.08 4.10 -10.73
CA THR A 161 8.39 4.49 -11.30
C THR A 161 8.98 5.67 -10.55
N ILE A 162 8.18 6.72 -10.32
CA ILE A 162 8.60 7.89 -9.55
C ILE A 162 8.93 7.50 -8.11
N MET A 163 8.05 6.71 -7.46
CA MET A 163 8.28 6.18 -6.12
C MET A 163 9.58 5.36 -6.02
N ARG A 164 9.87 4.51 -7.01
CA ARG A 164 11.13 3.76 -7.08
C ARG A 164 12.33 4.69 -7.24
N GLY A 165 12.25 5.71 -8.09
CA GLY A 165 13.33 6.66 -8.32
C GLY A 165 13.67 7.47 -7.06
N LEU A 166 12.64 7.91 -6.34
CA LEU A 166 12.78 8.70 -5.11
C LEU A 166 13.23 7.85 -3.91
N SER A 167 12.56 6.71 -3.68
CA SER A 167 12.85 5.87 -2.50
C SER A 167 14.01 4.89 -2.68
N GLY A 168 14.33 4.52 -3.91
CA GLY A 168 15.26 3.42 -4.21
C GLY A 168 14.70 2.02 -3.91
N ALA A 169 13.45 1.91 -3.43
CA ALA A 169 12.83 0.64 -3.09
C ALA A 169 12.61 -0.23 -4.33
N LYS A 170 12.86 -1.54 -4.19
CA LYS A 170 12.63 -2.49 -5.28
C LYS A 170 11.14 -2.71 -5.49
N VAL A 171 10.76 -2.84 -6.76
CA VAL A 171 9.39 -3.15 -7.17
C VAL A 171 9.27 -4.64 -7.43
N THR A 172 8.32 -5.29 -6.76
CA THR A 172 7.95 -6.69 -7.00
C THR A 172 6.66 -6.71 -7.82
N LYS A 173 6.72 -7.36 -8.98
CA LYS A 173 5.57 -7.63 -9.85
C LYS A 173 5.12 -9.09 -9.65
N PRO A 174 3.95 -9.50 -10.18
CA PRO A 174 3.56 -10.90 -10.14
C PRO A 174 4.61 -11.81 -10.79
N GLY A 175 4.76 -13.01 -10.24
CA GLY A 175 5.69 -14.02 -10.76
C GLY A 175 5.10 -14.84 -11.91
N LYS A 176 5.58 -16.09 -11.98
CA LYS A 176 5.15 -17.06 -12.99
C LYS A 176 3.79 -17.71 -12.71
N PHE A 177 3.28 -17.59 -11.49
CA PHE A 177 1.97 -18.14 -11.12
C PHE A 177 0.88 -17.64 -12.07
N ARG A 178 0.03 -18.55 -12.52
CA ARG A 178 -1.19 -18.24 -13.26
C ARG A 178 -2.35 -19.01 -12.67
N SER A 179 -3.44 -18.30 -12.42
CA SER A 179 -4.70 -18.88 -11.94
C SER A 179 -5.45 -19.55 -13.09
N CYS A 180 -6.55 -20.24 -12.81
CA CYS A 180 -7.32 -20.96 -13.83
C CYS A 180 -7.99 -20.04 -14.88
N GLN A 181 -8.00 -18.72 -14.64
CA GLN A 181 -8.51 -17.68 -15.54
C GLN A 181 -7.36 -16.78 -16.05
N ASP A 182 -6.14 -17.29 -16.10
CA ASP A 182 -4.92 -16.56 -16.48
C ASP A 182 -4.63 -15.33 -15.60
N GLY A 183 -5.17 -15.30 -14.38
CA GLY A 183 -4.92 -14.26 -13.40
C GLY A 183 -3.63 -14.48 -12.61
N TYR A 184 -3.24 -13.50 -11.80
CA TYR A 184 -2.02 -13.54 -10.97
C TYR A 184 -2.26 -13.91 -9.50
N ALA A 185 -3.50 -14.21 -9.15
CA ALA A 185 -3.92 -14.45 -7.77
C ALA A 185 -5.09 -15.43 -7.75
N VAL A 186 -5.31 -16.04 -6.59
CA VAL A 186 -6.49 -16.87 -6.31
C VAL A 186 -7.40 -16.11 -5.35
N LYS A 187 -8.72 -16.24 -5.54
CA LYS A 187 -9.68 -15.76 -4.54
C LYS A 187 -9.62 -16.66 -3.31
N SER A 188 -9.57 -16.05 -2.14
CA SER A 188 -9.61 -16.75 -0.85
C SER A 188 -10.17 -15.83 0.23
N SER A 189 -10.39 -16.36 1.42
CA SER A 189 -10.64 -15.57 2.62
C SER A 189 -9.60 -15.88 3.69
N LEU A 190 -9.21 -14.86 4.45
CA LEU A 190 -8.35 -15.01 5.62
C LEU A 190 -9.14 -14.53 6.84
N LYS A 191 -9.33 -15.44 7.81
CA LYS A 191 -10.24 -15.22 8.94
C LYS A 191 -11.67 -14.95 8.44
N ALA A 192 -12.19 -13.73 8.64
CA ALA A 192 -13.53 -13.31 8.26
C ALA A 192 -13.53 -12.30 7.09
N GLU A 193 -12.38 -12.08 6.44
CA GLU A 193 -12.23 -11.10 5.38
C GLU A 193 -11.99 -11.81 4.05
N ASP A 194 -12.77 -11.44 3.03
CA ASP A 194 -12.58 -11.90 1.65
C ASP A 194 -11.48 -11.09 0.97
N GLY A 195 -10.68 -11.77 0.14
CA GLY A 195 -9.59 -11.14 -0.57
C GLY A 195 -9.04 -12.00 -1.70
N VAL A 196 -7.78 -11.74 -2.02
CA VAL A 196 -7.02 -12.46 -3.01
C VAL A 196 -5.63 -12.76 -2.45
N LEU A 197 -5.18 -13.99 -2.68
CA LEU A 197 -3.84 -14.44 -2.35
C LEU A 197 -2.99 -14.38 -3.62
N TYR A 198 -1.90 -13.64 -3.58
CA TYR A 198 -0.89 -13.58 -4.64
C TYR A 198 0.29 -14.49 -4.30
N PRO A 199 0.48 -15.61 -5.01
CA PRO A 199 1.72 -16.37 -4.98
C PRO A 199 2.80 -15.61 -5.76
N LEU A 200 3.83 -15.12 -5.07
CA LEU A 200 4.97 -14.39 -5.64
C LEU A 200 6.23 -15.24 -5.53
N GLU A 201 7.29 -14.89 -6.27
CA GLU A 201 8.52 -15.70 -6.35
C GLU A 201 9.18 -16.00 -4.99
N LYS A 202 8.98 -15.15 -3.99
CA LYS A 202 9.61 -15.25 -2.67
C LYS A 202 8.65 -15.08 -1.49
N SER A 203 7.35 -14.99 -1.77
CA SER A 203 6.36 -14.69 -0.73
C SER A 203 4.94 -14.96 -1.19
N PHE A 204 4.05 -15.24 -0.26
CA PHE A 204 2.62 -15.08 -0.46
C PHE A 204 2.19 -13.69 0.03
N PHE A 205 1.29 -13.04 -0.69
CA PHE A 205 0.71 -11.77 -0.26
C PHE A 205 -0.82 -11.80 -0.36
N PHE A 206 -1.51 -11.79 0.78
CA PHE A 206 -2.96 -11.63 0.84
C PHE A 206 -3.37 -10.16 0.93
N LEU A 207 -4.32 -9.76 0.09
CA LEU A 207 -4.81 -8.39 -0.05
C LEU A 207 -6.34 -8.37 -0.25
N PRO A 208 -7.03 -7.25 0.03
CA PRO A 208 -6.49 -5.99 0.52
C PRO A 208 -6.51 -5.84 2.05
N LYS A 209 -7.21 -6.72 2.77
CA LYS A 209 -7.45 -6.57 4.21
C LYS A 209 -7.58 -7.92 4.93
N PRO A 210 -6.85 -8.13 6.05
CA PRO A 210 -5.62 -7.41 6.41
C PRO A 210 -4.52 -7.73 5.38
N PRO A 211 -3.73 -6.75 4.92
CA PRO A 211 -2.55 -7.05 4.11
C PRO A 211 -1.64 -7.99 4.89
N THR A 212 -1.39 -9.18 4.35
CA THR A 212 -0.61 -10.21 5.02
C THR A 212 0.46 -10.71 4.05
N LEU A 213 1.70 -10.23 4.23
CA LEU A 213 2.87 -10.66 3.50
C LEU A 213 3.55 -11.79 4.29
N ILE A 214 3.75 -12.94 3.64
CA ILE A 214 4.42 -14.12 4.22
C ILE A 214 5.61 -14.45 3.33
N LEU A 215 6.83 -14.33 3.84
CA LEU A 215 8.02 -14.67 3.05
C LEU A 215 8.21 -16.18 3.01
N HIS A 216 8.62 -16.74 1.87
CA HIS A 216 8.85 -18.18 1.74
C HIS A 216 9.92 -18.68 2.73
N GLU A 217 10.89 -17.85 3.08
CA GLU A 217 11.93 -18.18 4.06
C GLU A 217 11.41 -18.33 5.50
N GLU A 218 10.22 -17.79 5.80
CA GLU A 218 9.57 -17.86 7.11
C GLU A 218 8.63 -19.07 7.23
N ILE A 219 8.31 -19.73 6.11
CA ILE A 219 7.39 -20.87 6.05
C ILE A 219 8.10 -22.13 6.57
N ASP A 220 7.41 -22.88 7.43
CA ASP A 220 7.78 -24.23 7.85
C ASP A 220 7.19 -25.26 6.88
N TYR A 221 5.86 -25.26 6.72
CA TYR A 221 5.18 -26.09 5.72
C TYR A 221 3.89 -25.44 5.20
N VAL A 222 3.42 -25.99 4.08
CA VAL A 222 2.13 -25.66 3.48
C VAL A 222 1.30 -26.93 3.35
N GLU A 223 0.03 -26.88 3.74
CA GLU A 223 -0.88 -28.02 3.73
C GLU A 223 -2.18 -27.66 2.98
N PHE A 224 -2.63 -28.57 2.13
CA PHE A 224 -3.89 -28.48 1.43
C PHE A 224 -4.97 -29.24 2.21
N GLU A 225 -5.90 -28.53 2.80
CA GLU A 225 -6.99 -29.12 3.58
C GLU A 225 -8.26 -29.23 2.72
N ARG A 226 -8.82 -30.44 2.68
CA ARG A 226 -10.14 -30.65 2.09
C ARG A 226 -11.20 -30.39 3.15
N HIS A 227 -12.22 -29.61 2.82
CA HIS A 227 -13.37 -29.40 3.70
C HIS A 227 -13.98 -30.75 4.12
N ALA A 228 -13.80 -31.13 5.39
CA ALA A 228 -14.24 -32.42 5.94
C ALA A 228 -15.66 -32.38 6.52
N ALA A 229 -16.32 -31.22 6.55
CA ALA A 229 -17.68 -31.09 7.03
C ALA A 229 -18.67 -31.60 5.96
N GLY A 230 -19.26 -32.77 6.22
CA GLY A 230 -20.20 -33.46 5.33
C GLY A 230 -21.34 -32.57 4.85
N GLY A 231 -21.39 -32.36 3.53
CA GLY A 231 -22.46 -31.62 2.85
C GLY A 231 -21.98 -30.92 1.57
N SER A 232 -22.13 -31.60 0.43
CA SER A 232 -22.29 -31.08 -0.95
C SER A 232 -21.42 -29.93 -1.53
N ASN A 233 -20.40 -29.38 -0.86
CA ASN A 233 -19.53 -28.36 -1.47
C ASN A 233 -18.14 -28.89 -1.83
N MET A 234 -18.10 -29.85 -2.77
CA MET A 234 -16.87 -30.44 -3.34
C MET A 234 -16.08 -29.48 -4.26
N HIS A 235 -16.38 -28.19 -4.20
CA HIS A 235 -15.91 -27.14 -5.11
C HIS A 235 -14.75 -26.29 -4.56
N TYR A 236 -14.45 -26.40 -3.26
CA TYR A 236 -13.44 -25.58 -2.60
C TYR A 236 -12.48 -26.42 -1.74
N PHE A 237 -11.31 -25.86 -1.45
CA PHE A 237 -10.34 -26.36 -0.48
C PHE A 237 -9.75 -25.18 0.30
N ASP A 238 -9.06 -25.49 1.40
CA ASP A 238 -8.37 -24.52 2.22
C ASP A 238 -6.85 -24.75 2.15
N LEU A 239 -6.07 -23.68 2.23
CA LEU A 239 -4.61 -23.70 2.21
C LEU A 239 -4.08 -23.19 3.55
N LEU A 240 -3.46 -24.08 4.32
CA LEU A 240 -2.79 -23.74 5.57
C LEU A 240 -1.33 -23.44 5.30
N ILE A 241 -0.86 -22.25 5.68
CA ILE A 241 0.56 -21.90 5.69
C ILE A 241 0.99 -21.78 7.16
N ARG A 242 1.89 -22.66 7.60
CA ARG A 242 2.49 -22.58 8.93
C ARG A 242 3.87 -21.94 8.84
N LEU A 243 4.11 -20.94 9.68
CA LEU A 243 5.40 -20.29 9.82
C LEU A 243 6.29 -21.04 10.81
N LYS A 244 7.60 -20.84 10.71
CA LYS A 244 8.60 -21.34 11.67
C LYS A 244 8.40 -20.83 13.10
N THR A 245 7.62 -19.76 13.27
CA THR A 245 7.18 -19.21 14.57
C THR A 245 5.94 -19.91 15.13
N GLU A 246 5.52 -21.02 14.52
CA GLU A 246 4.28 -21.78 14.81
C GLU A 246 2.98 -21.03 14.49
N GLN A 247 3.06 -19.79 14.02
CA GLN A 247 1.90 -19.03 13.56
C GLN A 247 1.30 -19.65 12.29
N GLU A 248 -0.02 -19.79 12.27
CA GLU A 248 -0.78 -20.38 11.17
C GLU A 248 -1.62 -19.33 10.42
N HIS A 249 -1.58 -19.41 9.09
CA HIS A 249 -2.43 -18.65 8.19
C HIS A 249 -3.27 -19.61 7.34
N LEU A 250 -4.55 -19.74 7.70
CA LEU A 250 -5.51 -20.57 6.97
C LEU A 250 -6.28 -19.72 5.95
N PHE A 251 -5.99 -19.92 4.67
CA PHE A 251 -6.71 -19.32 3.54
C PHE A 251 -7.83 -20.24 3.10
N ARG A 252 -9.07 -19.78 3.25
CA ARG A 252 -10.27 -20.59 2.99
C ARG A 252 -10.91 -20.27 1.65
N ASN A 253 -11.85 -21.13 1.24
CA ASN A 253 -12.73 -20.91 0.10
C ASN A 253 -11.98 -20.77 -1.25
N ILE A 254 -10.85 -21.45 -1.42
CA ILE A 254 -10.13 -21.46 -2.70
C ILE A 254 -10.81 -22.45 -3.64
N GLN A 255 -11.11 -22.03 -4.87
CA GLN A 255 -11.77 -22.91 -5.85
C GLN A 255 -10.89 -24.11 -6.20
N ARG A 256 -11.49 -25.30 -6.28
CA ARG A 256 -10.77 -26.56 -6.55
C ARG A 256 -10.01 -26.59 -7.88
N ASN A 257 -10.47 -25.84 -8.89
CA ASN A 257 -9.76 -25.69 -10.16
C ASN A 257 -8.41 -24.97 -10.02
N GLU A 258 -8.19 -24.21 -8.94
CA GLU A 258 -6.90 -23.57 -8.64
C GLU A 258 -5.90 -24.53 -7.97
N TYR A 259 -6.32 -25.74 -7.60
CA TYR A 259 -5.49 -26.69 -6.86
C TYR A 259 -4.17 -27.00 -7.59
N HIS A 260 -4.24 -27.43 -8.86
CA HIS A 260 -3.04 -27.80 -9.61
C HIS A 260 -2.13 -26.59 -9.85
N ASN A 261 -2.71 -25.42 -10.15
CA ASN A 261 -1.94 -24.19 -10.35
C ASN A 261 -1.14 -23.79 -9.10
N LEU A 262 -1.75 -23.91 -7.92
CA LEU A 262 -1.09 -23.63 -6.65
C LEU A 262 -0.10 -24.72 -6.27
N PHE A 263 -0.46 -25.99 -6.46
CA PHE A 263 0.38 -27.12 -6.16
C PHE A 263 1.66 -27.13 -7.00
N ASP A 264 1.55 -26.89 -8.31
CA ASP A 264 2.70 -26.85 -9.22
C ASP A 264 3.60 -25.63 -9.00
N PHE A 265 3.06 -24.57 -8.38
CA PHE A 265 3.82 -23.35 -8.06
C PHE A 265 4.65 -23.48 -6.77
N ILE A 266 4.12 -24.20 -5.77
CA ILE A 266 4.71 -24.39 -4.43
C ILE A 266 5.85 -25.42 -4.50
#